data_AF-A0A0D0D2E3-F1
#
_entry.id   AF-A0A0D0D2E3-F1
#
_cell.length_a   1.000
_cell.length_b   1.000
_cell.length_c   1.000
_cell.angle_alpha   90.00
_cell.angle_beta   90.00
_cell.angle_gamma   90.00
#
_symmetry.space_group_name_H-M   'P 1'
#
loop_
_entity.id
_entity.type
_entity.pdbx_description
1 polymer ?
#
loop_
_entity_poly.entity_id
_entity_poly.type
_entity_poly.pdbx_seq_one_letter_code
_entity_poly.pdbx_strand_id
1 'polypeptide(L)'
;MLKTRSTSGGVDKQTESIIQVLAILRDGRMSFLDLILKVMDPSEGQFATYRDRVYGNPSDLTPGKLEKLLDLICNDPRGQARVFRWMQPHVITSITKTIYDEMDYVKAALRITLDSITPDFLTSWDMNSFMSANVDPESPILCQILGAAMQTERGAKENKIKDGSTACHAVVTQLAKQRSNQSNYFTAPFTLSLWTSGASRQTIEALHRCGLCISFPSLLNLINNLAKHCLERV
;
A
#
# COMPACT_ATOMS: atom_id res chain seq x y z
N MET A 1 47.34 -50.76 9.17
CA MET A 1 47.40 -50.01 7.89
C MET A 1 46.29 -48.96 7.89
N LEU A 2 46.64 -47.73 8.25
CA LEU A 2 45.75 -46.56 8.22
C LEU A 2 45.79 -45.96 6.81
N LYS A 3 44.67 -45.99 6.10
CA LYS A 3 44.49 -45.29 4.83
C LYS A 3 43.97 -43.88 5.14
N THR A 4 44.87 -42.92 5.25
CA THR A 4 44.54 -41.50 5.26
C THR A 4 44.00 -41.11 3.89
N ARG A 5 42.68 -40.93 3.77
CA ARG A 5 42.06 -40.23 2.65
C ARG A 5 42.34 -38.74 2.84
N SER A 6 43.33 -38.23 2.13
CA SER A 6 43.50 -36.81 1.88
C SER A 6 42.34 -36.34 1.00
N THR A 7 41.36 -35.67 1.60
CA THR A 7 40.40 -34.85 0.86
C THR A 7 41.08 -33.52 0.55
N SER A 8 41.82 -33.46 -0.56
CA SER A 8 42.17 -32.18 -1.16
C SER A 8 40.89 -31.52 -1.63
N GLY A 9 40.37 -30.59 -0.83
CA GLY A 9 39.27 -29.71 -1.22
C GLY A 9 39.74 -28.81 -2.35
N GLY A 10 39.52 -29.24 -3.59
CA GLY A 10 39.77 -28.40 -4.76
C GLY A 10 38.81 -27.22 -4.72
N VAL A 11 39.37 -26.01 -4.77
CA VAL A 11 38.60 -24.78 -4.93
C VAL A 11 37.91 -24.87 -6.29
N ASP A 12 36.60 -24.63 -6.32
CA ASP A 12 35.83 -24.69 -7.57
C ASP A 12 36.39 -23.68 -8.60
N LYS A 13 36.43 -24.05 -9.89
CA LYS A 13 37.02 -23.26 -10.98
C LYS A 13 36.39 -21.86 -11.08
N GLN A 14 35.12 -21.74 -10.72
CA GLN A 14 34.44 -20.45 -10.63
C GLN A 14 35.03 -19.57 -9.51
N THR A 15 35.31 -20.15 -8.35
CA THR A 15 35.94 -19.45 -7.22
C THR A 15 37.35 -18.97 -7.58
N GLU A 16 38.15 -19.80 -8.26
CA GLU A 16 39.48 -19.39 -8.74
C GLU A 16 39.41 -18.20 -9.70
N SER A 17 38.44 -18.23 -10.64
CA SER A 17 38.23 -17.13 -11.58
C SER A 17 37.84 -15.83 -10.87
N ILE A 18 36.98 -15.91 -9.84
CA ILE A 18 36.60 -14.76 -9.02
C ILE A 18 37.82 -14.19 -8.28
N ILE A 19 38.68 -15.03 -7.71
CA ILE A 19 39.90 -14.59 -7.03
C ILE A 19 40.83 -13.83 -7.99
N GLN A 20 40.99 -14.32 -9.22
CA GLN A 20 41.80 -13.64 -10.23
C GLN A 20 41.23 -12.26 -10.59
N VAL A 21 39.91 -12.15 -10.78
CA VAL A 21 39.25 -10.86 -11.04
C VAL A 21 39.46 -9.89 -9.88
N LEU A 22 39.32 -10.36 -8.63
CA LEU A 22 39.55 -9.53 -7.45
C LEU A 22 41.01 -9.08 -7.32
N ALA A 23 41.98 -9.91 -7.74
CA ALA A 23 43.39 -9.53 -7.77
C ALA A 23 43.64 -8.39 -8.77
N ILE A 24 43.07 -8.48 -9.97
CA ILE A 24 43.16 -7.43 -11.00
C ILE A 24 42.57 -6.11 -10.48
N LEU A 25 41.40 -6.17 -9.83
CA LEU A 25 40.78 -4.99 -9.24
C LEU A 25 41.65 -4.34 -8.17
N ARG A 26 42.25 -5.15 -7.29
CA ARG A 26 43.17 -4.68 -6.26
C ARG A 26 44.41 -4.02 -6.85
N ASP A 27 45.02 -4.61 -7.87
CA ASP A 27 46.21 -4.08 -8.54
C ASP A 27 45.89 -2.75 -9.26
N GLY A 28 44.68 -2.64 -9.83
CA GLY A 28 44.13 -1.42 -10.39
C GLY A 28 43.64 -0.38 -9.37
N ARG A 29 43.79 -0.64 -8.06
CA ARG A 29 43.28 0.21 -6.96
C ARG A 29 41.79 0.55 -7.07
N MET A 30 41.00 -0.38 -7.60
CA MET A 30 39.56 -0.24 -7.81
C MET A 30 38.82 -1.21 -6.88
N SER A 31 37.83 -0.74 -6.13
CA SER A 31 36.97 -1.66 -5.38
C SER A 31 35.94 -2.32 -6.30
N PHE A 32 35.37 -3.44 -5.85
CA PHE A 32 34.26 -4.07 -6.55
C PHE A 32 33.06 -3.13 -6.75
N LEU A 33 32.78 -2.26 -5.77
CA LEU A 33 31.72 -1.27 -5.88
C LEU A 33 32.05 -0.18 -6.90
N ASP A 34 33.31 0.25 -6.99
CA ASP A 34 33.74 1.22 -8.02
C ASP A 34 33.56 0.64 -9.42
N LEU A 35 33.88 -0.65 -9.61
CA LEU A 35 33.61 -1.35 -10.86
C LEU A 35 32.11 -1.35 -11.19
N ILE A 36 31.26 -1.73 -10.22
CA ILE A 36 29.80 -1.72 -10.42
C ILE A 36 29.34 -0.32 -10.79
N LEU A 37 29.73 0.71 -10.04
CA LEU A 37 29.33 2.09 -10.31
C LEU A 37 29.74 2.53 -11.73
N LYS A 38 30.97 2.20 -12.15
CA LYS A 38 31.47 2.53 -13.47
C LYS A 38 30.73 1.80 -14.59
N VAL A 39 30.39 0.52 -14.40
CA VAL A 39 29.61 -0.27 -15.36
C VAL A 39 28.17 0.24 -15.45
N MET A 40 27.58 0.61 -14.31
CA MET A 40 26.18 1.04 -14.20
C MET A 40 25.95 2.50 -14.62
N ASP A 41 27.00 3.30 -14.80
CA ASP A 41 26.90 4.69 -15.26
C ASP A 41 26.35 4.77 -16.70
N PRO A 42 25.17 5.38 -16.92
CA PRO A 42 24.57 5.51 -18.24
C PRO A 42 25.42 6.31 -19.24
N SER A 43 26.30 7.20 -18.77
CA SER A 43 27.18 8.01 -19.63
C SER A 43 28.28 7.17 -20.29
N GLU A 44 28.62 6.02 -19.72
CA GLU A 44 29.64 5.11 -20.24
C GLU A 44 29.02 4.12 -21.25
N GLY A 45 28.90 4.55 -22.51
CA GLY A 45 28.26 3.76 -23.58
C GLY A 45 28.88 2.38 -23.80
N GLN A 46 30.18 2.21 -23.55
CA GLN A 46 30.91 0.95 -23.72
C GLN A 46 30.41 -0.20 -22.81
N PHE A 47 29.66 0.13 -21.75
CA PHE A 47 29.11 -0.86 -20.82
C PHE A 47 27.61 -1.12 -20.99
N ALA A 48 26.97 -0.57 -22.03
CA ALA A 48 25.53 -0.70 -22.25
C ALA A 48 25.04 -2.17 -22.21
N THR A 49 25.68 -3.06 -22.97
CA THR A 49 25.33 -4.51 -22.99
C THR A 49 25.42 -5.16 -21.61
N TYR A 50 26.34 -4.72 -20.75
CA TYR A 50 26.44 -5.24 -19.39
C TYR A 50 25.30 -4.73 -18.51
N ARG A 51 24.95 -3.44 -18.62
CA ARG A 51 23.78 -2.88 -17.92
C ARG A 51 22.49 -3.56 -18.35
N ASP A 52 22.29 -3.77 -19.64
CA ASP A 52 21.11 -4.44 -20.18
C ASP A 52 20.98 -5.87 -19.63
N ARG A 53 22.11 -6.57 -19.42
CA ARG A 53 22.12 -7.89 -18.78
C ARG A 53 21.82 -7.85 -17.29
N VAL A 54 22.13 -6.75 -16.60
CA VAL A 54 21.78 -6.56 -15.18
C VAL A 54 20.27 -6.37 -15.04
N TYR A 55 19.64 -5.66 -15.97
CA TYR A 55 18.20 -5.40 -15.98
C TYR A 55 17.38 -6.36 -16.85
N GLY A 56 18.02 -7.37 -17.45
CA GLY A 56 17.36 -8.30 -18.35
C GLY A 56 16.25 -9.05 -17.62
N ASN A 57 15.07 -9.14 -18.24
CA ASN A 57 13.88 -9.71 -17.62
C ASN A 57 14.16 -11.12 -17.07
N PRO A 58 14.02 -11.33 -15.76
CA PRO A 58 13.97 -12.68 -15.22
C PRO A 58 12.74 -13.39 -15.81
N SER A 59 12.87 -14.68 -16.11
CA SER A 59 11.68 -15.51 -16.36
C SER A 59 10.84 -15.56 -15.08
N ASP A 60 9.51 -15.62 -15.19
CA ASP A 60 8.54 -15.63 -14.07
C ASP A 60 8.85 -16.64 -12.95
N LEU A 61 9.69 -17.64 -13.22
CA LEU A 61 10.02 -18.75 -12.32
C LEU A 61 11.37 -18.61 -11.58
N THR A 62 12.25 -17.67 -11.95
CA THR A 62 13.57 -17.56 -11.31
C THR A 62 13.99 -16.11 -11.11
N PRO A 63 14.33 -15.70 -9.87
CA PRO A 63 14.88 -14.37 -9.60
C PRO A 63 16.13 -14.13 -10.45
N GLY A 64 16.22 -12.95 -11.04
CA GLY A 64 17.38 -12.52 -11.79
C GLY A 64 18.62 -12.40 -10.91
N LYS A 65 19.77 -12.14 -11.54
CA LYS A 65 21.05 -12.02 -10.82
C LYS A 65 21.08 -10.79 -9.91
N LEU A 66 20.38 -9.73 -10.28
CA LEU A 66 20.28 -8.51 -9.48
C LEU A 66 19.47 -8.74 -8.20
N GLU A 67 18.32 -9.40 -8.32
CA GLU A 67 17.45 -9.75 -7.19
C GLU A 67 18.21 -10.63 -6.20
N LYS A 68 18.91 -11.66 -6.68
CA LYS A 68 19.76 -12.51 -5.83
C LYS A 68 20.86 -11.73 -5.11
N LEU A 69 21.48 -10.75 -5.79
CA LEU A 69 22.47 -9.88 -5.16
C LEU A 69 21.82 -9.03 -4.05
N LEU A 70 20.66 -8.44 -4.31
CA LEU A 70 19.92 -7.65 -3.34
C LEU A 70 19.48 -8.50 -2.14
N ASP A 71 19.00 -9.72 -2.37
CA ASP A 71 18.66 -10.68 -1.32
C ASP A 71 19.87 -11.00 -0.44
N LEU A 72 21.03 -11.28 -1.04
CA LEU A 72 22.27 -11.52 -0.29
C LEU A 72 22.67 -10.32 0.58
N ILE A 73 22.53 -9.10 0.06
CA ILE A 73 22.81 -7.88 0.83
C ILE A 73 21.79 -7.71 1.97
N CYS A 74 20.51 -7.95 1.71
CA CYS A 74 19.42 -7.81 2.67
C CYS A 74 19.42 -8.92 3.74
N ASN A 75 20.02 -10.08 3.47
CA ASN A 75 20.18 -11.17 4.43
C ASN A 75 21.34 -10.92 5.42
N ASP A 76 22.31 -10.05 5.10
CA ASP A 76 23.32 -9.58 6.06
C ASP A 76 22.76 -8.38 6.85
N PRO A 77 22.74 -8.41 8.20
CA PRO A 77 22.18 -7.31 9.00
C PRO A 77 22.80 -5.93 8.74
N ARG A 78 24.09 -5.88 8.39
CA ARG A 78 24.80 -4.63 8.08
C ARG A 78 24.40 -4.11 6.71
N GLY A 79 24.22 -5.02 5.75
CA GLY A 79 23.74 -4.71 4.41
C GLY A 79 22.30 -4.23 4.44
N GLN A 80 21.41 -4.97 5.11
CA GLN A 80 20.00 -4.63 5.30
C GLN A 80 19.82 -3.22 5.86
N ALA A 81 20.51 -2.89 6.96
CA ALA A 81 20.39 -1.57 7.59
C ALA A 81 20.80 -0.43 6.64
N ARG A 82 21.83 -0.64 5.81
CA ARG A 82 22.27 0.35 4.81
C ARG A 82 21.28 0.49 3.66
N VAL A 83 20.82 -0.64 3.11
CA VAL A 83 19.85 -0.66 2.01
C VAL A 83 18.54 -0.02 2.45
N PHE A 84 18.01 -0.36 3.63
CA PHE A 84 16.76 0.21 4.13
C PHE A 84 16.87 1.72 4.38
N ARG A 85 17.99 2.17 4.94
CA ARG A 85 18.25 3.60 5.10
C ARG A 85 18.31 4.34 3.77
N TRP A 86 18.94 3.74 2.75
CA TRP A 86 18.99 4.31 1.40
C TRP A 86 17.62 4.28 0.71
N MET A 87 16.86 3.19 0.85
CA MET A 87 15.55 3.02 0.23
C MET A 87 14.47 3.90 0.85
N GLN A 88 14.59 4.28 2.13
CA GLN A 88 13.55 5.00 2.86
C GLN A 88 12.92 6.18 2.08
N PRO A 89 13.67 7.17 1.55
CA PRO A 89 13.07 8.26 0.77
C PRO A 89 12.39 7.80 -0.53
N HIS A 90 12.93 6.77 -1.20
CA HIS A 90 12.38 6.23 -2.44
C HIS A 90 11.09 5.43 -2.19
N VAL A 91 11.07 4.64 -1.13
CA VAL A 91 9.90 3.87 -0.68
C VAL A 91 8.77 4.81 -0.28
N ILE A 92 9.06 5.87 0.48
CA ILE A 92 8.04 6.88 0.83
C ILE A 92 7.44 7.49 -0.43
N THR A 93 8.28 7.88 -1.40
CA THR A 93 7.82 8.45 -2.68
C THR A 93 6.94 7.46 -3.46
N SER A 94 7.38 6.20 -3.58
CA SER A 94 6.62 5.15 -4.28
C SER A 94 5.29 4.85 -3.60
N ILE A 95 5.30 4.60 -2.29
CA ILE A 95 4.10 4.29 -1.50
C ILE A 95 3.12 5.46 -1.56
N THR A 96 3.59 6.70 -1.43
CA THR A 96 2.72 7.88 -1.49
C THR A 96 2.03 7.98 -2.85
N LYS A 97 2.77 7.71 -3.94
CA LYS A 97 2.20 7.67 -5.28
C LYS A 97 1.16 6.55 -5.42
N THR A 98 1.48 5.34 -4.96
CA THR A 98 0.54 4.22 -4.98
C THR A 98 -0.74 4.54 -4.21
N ILE A 99 -0.64 5.05 -2.98
CA ILE A 99 -1.81 5.45 -2.18
C ILE A 99 -2.59 6.58 -2.85
N TYR A 100 -1.90 7.50 -3.51
CA TYR A 100 -2.57 8.57 -4.26
C TYR A 100 -3.48 7.98 -5.35
N ASP A 101 -2.97 6.99 -6.09
CA ASP A 101 -3.69 6.29 -7.16
C ASP A 101 -4.82 5.41 -6.59
N GLU A 102 -4.55 4.61 -5.54
CA GLU A 102 -5.55 3.81 -4.79
C GLU A 102 -6.76 4.68 -4.40
N MET A 103 -6.49 5.87 -3.84
CA MET A 103 -7.55 6.76 -3.39
C MET A 103 -8.38 7.37 -4.52
N ASP A 104 -7.89 7.41 -5.76
CA ASP A 104 -8.71 7.79 -6.92
C ASP A 104 -9.71 6.69 -7.30
N TYR A 105 -9.32 5.42 -7.20
CA TYR A 105 -10.21 4.28 -7.39
C TYR A 105 -11.26 4.18 -6.28
N VAL A 106 -10.83 4.28 -5.01
CA VAL A 106 -11.75 4.29 -3.85
C VAL A 106 -12.77 5.41 -3.93
N LYS A 107 -12.35 6.62 -4.31
CA LYS A 107 -13.25 7.76 -4.53
C LYS A 107 -14.32 7.45 -5.59
N ALA A 108 -13.94 6.76 -6.67
CA ALA A 108 -14.89 6.36 -7.70
C ALA A 108 -15.87 5.30 -7.18
N ALA A 109 -15.39 4.31 -6.42
CA ALA A 109 -16.22 3.27 -5.81
C ALA A 109 -17.22 3.81 -4.79
N LEU A 110 -16.83 4.81 -3.98
CA LEU A 110 -17.68 5.43 -2.96
C LEU A 110 -18.61 6.52 -3.49
N ARG A 111 -18.59 6.77 -4.81
CA ARG A 111 -19.39 7.82 -5.44
C ARG A 111 -20.86 7.41 -5.46
N ILE A 112 -21.70 8.21 -4.80
CA ILE A 112 -23.14 8.10 -4.89
C ILE A 112 -23.75 9.51 -4.80
N THR A 113 -24.75 9.77 -5.65
CA THR A 113 -25.53 11.01 -5.59
C THR A 113 -26.59 10.88 -4.51
N LEU A 114 -27.01 12.01 -3.91
CA LEU A 114 -28.05 11.98 -2.88
C LEU A 114 -29.38 11.48 -3.42
N ASP A 115 -29.67 11.68 -4.70
CA ASP A 115 -30.89 11.19 -5.36
C ASP A 115 -30.91 9.66 -5.51
N SER A 116 -29.74 9.01 -5.51
CA SER A 116 -29.65 7.54 -5.56
C SER A 116 -29.82 6.88 -4.19
N ILE A 117 -29.87 7.66 -3.11
CA ILE A 117 -30.09 7.15 -1.75
C ILE A 117 -31.60 7.05 -1.52
N THR A 118 -32.14 5.86 -1.80
CA THR A 118 -33.57 5.55 -1.66
C THR A 118 -33.87 4.79 -0.36
N PRO A 119 -35.14 4.66 0.05
CA PRO A 119 -35.50 3.81 1.19
C PRO A 119 -35.03 2.35 1.06
N ASP A 120 -35.08 1.77 -0.15
CA ASP A 120 -34.58 0.41 -0.40
C ASP A 120 -33.08 0.33 -0.22
N PHE A 121 -32.35 1.30 -0.79
CA PHE A 121 -30.90 1.39 -0.60
C PHE A 121 -30.54 1.38 0.88
N LEU A 122 -31.17 2.25 1.68
CA LEU A 122 -30.92 2.34 3.13
C LEU A 122 -31.25 1.04 3.88
N THR A 123 -32.25 0.30 3.44
CA THR A 123 -32.64 -0.99 4.05
C THR A 123 -31.62 -2.08 3.77
N SER A 124 -31.01 -2.06 2.57
CA SER A 124 -29.96 -2.99 2.16
C SER A 124 -28.54 -2.52 2.49
N TRP A 125 -28.38 -1.30 3.00
CA TRP A 125 -27.08 -0.68 3.18
C TRP A 125 -26.32 -1.34 4.32
N ASP A 126 -25.17 -1.93 3.99
CA ASP A 126 -24.19 -2.41 4.96
C ASP A 126 -22.82 -1.84 4.62
N MET A 127 -22.24 -1.12 5.59
CA MET A 127 -20.92 -0.49 5.41
C MET A 127 -19.85 -1.57 5.26
N ASN A 128 -19.80 -2.53 6.17
CA ASN A 128 -18.66 -3.44 6.26
C ASN A 128 -18.58 -4.37 5.04
N SER A 129 -19.71 -4.95 4.62
CA SER A 129 -19.75 -5.78 3.40
C SER A 129 -19.40 -4.98 2.15
N PHE A 130 -19.87 -3.74 2.03
CA PHE A 130 -19.54 -2.90 0.87
C PHE A 130 -18.06 -2.53 0.86
N MET A 131 -17.50 -2.10 1.99
CA MET A 131 -16.10 -1.70 2.10
C MET A 131 -15.18 -2.88 1.78
N SER A 132 -15.48 -4.08 2.29
CA SER A 132 -14.68 -5.26 1.96
C SER A 132 -14.81 -5.73 0.51
N ALA A 133 -15.97 -5.51 -0.14
CA ALA A 133 -16.15 -5.88 -1.53
C ALA A 133 -15.58 -4.86 -2.53
N ASN A 134 -15.55 -3.57 -2.19
CA ASN A 134 -15.29 -2.49 -3.16
C ASN A 134 -14.14 -1.55 -2.78
N VAL A 135 -13.72 -1.50 -1.51
CA VAL A 135 -12.64 -0.60 -1.05
C VAL A 135 -11.38 -1.38 -0.72
N ASP A 136 -11.48 -2.51 -0.03
CA ASP A 136 -10.30 -3.33 0.29
C ASP A 136 -9.50 -3.78 -0.96
N PRO A 137 -10.15 -4.17 -2.08
CA PRO A 137 -9.42 -4.48 -3.32
C PRO A 137 -8.76 -3.27 -3.98
N GLU A 138 -9.32 -2.07 -3.79
CA GLU A 138 -8.90 -0.83 -4.46
C GLU A 138 -7.88 -0.03 -3.64
N SER A 139 -7.72 -0.33 -2.35
CA SER A 139 -6.72 0.31 -1.48
C SER A 139 -5.96 -0.67 -0.57
N PRO A 140 -5.32 -1.72 -1.13
CA PRO A 140 -4.65 -2.74 -0.33
C PRO A 140 -3.49 -2.19 0.50
N ILE A 141 -2.67 -1.28 -0.04
CA ILE A 141 -1.51 -0.73 0.65
C ILE A 141 -1.95 0.22 1.76
N LEU A 142 -2.89 1.12 1.49
CA LEU A 142 -3.43 2.00 2.53
C LEU A 142 -4.08 1.21 3.68
N CYS A 143 -4.92 0.22 3.36
CA CYS A 143 -5.55 -0.62 4.39
C CYS A 143 -4.51 -1.36 5.23
N GLN A 144 -3.44 -1.88 4.62
CA GLN A 144 -2.35 -2.52 5.34
C GLN A 144 -1.61 -1.55 6.28
N ILE A 145 -1.33 -0.32 5.83
CA ILE A 145 -0.67 0.71 6.64
C ILE A 145 -1.56 1.12 7.81
N LEU A 146 -2.85 1.38 7.58
CA LEU A 146 -3.78 1.75 8.64
C LEU A 146 -3.99 0.60 9.63
N GLY A 147 -4.06 -0.64 9.15
CA GLY A 147 -4.13 -1.83 9.99
C GLY A 147 -2.91 -1.95 10.91
N ALA A 148 -1.71 -1.77 10.36
CA ALA A 148 -0.46 -1.77 11.13
C ALA A 148 -0.39 -0.63 12.16
N ALA A 149 -0.93 0.55 11.83
CA ALA A 149 -0.94 1.70 12.74
C ALA A 149 -1.95 1.55 13.90
N MET A 150 -3.05 0.85 13.65
CA MET A 150 -4.17 0.78 14.59
C MET A 150 -4.10 -0.41 15.55
N GLN A 151 -3.48 -1.52 15.12
CA GLN A 151 -3.46 -2.75 15.90
C GLN A 151 -2.04 -3.11 16.36
N THR A 152 -1.88 -3.29 17.68
CA THR A 152 -0.66 -3.87 18.24
C THR A 152 -0.69 -5.39 18.12
N GLU A 153 0.47 -6.04 18.15
CA GLU A 153 0.54 -7.51 18.12
C GLU A 153 -0.29 -8.16 19.24
N ARG A 154 -0.28 -7.54 20.43
CA ARG A 154 -1.13 -7.95 21.56
C ARG A 154 -2.61 -7.78 21.26
N GLY A 155 -3.00 -6.62 20.72
CA GLY A 155 -4.37 -6.33 20.33
C GLY A 155 -4.90 -7.31 19.28
N ALA A 156 -4.06 -7.78 18.36
CA ALA A 156 -4.40 -8.82 17.39
C ALA A 156 -4.70 -10.19 18.02
N LYS A 157 -4.01 -10.53 19.12
CA LYS A 157 -4.20 -11.81 19.81
C LYS A 157 -5.38 -11.79 20.78
N GLU A 158 -5.62 -10.66 21.45
CA GLU A 158 -6.53 -10.58 22.60
C GLU A 158 -7.91 -10.00 22.26
N ASN A 159 -8.03 -9.07 21.29
CA ASN A 159 -9.32 -8.46 20.98
C ASN A 159 -10.17 -9.34 20.05
N LYS A 160 -11.18 -10.00 20.62
CA LYS A 160 -12.15 -10.83 19.88
C LYS A 160 -13.48 -10.13 19.58
N ILE A 161 -13.69 -8.93 20.14
CA ILE A 161 -14.99 -8.23 20.09
C ILE A 161 -14.99 -7.12 19.03
N LYS A 162 -13.90 -6.36 18.93
CA LYS A 162 -13.77 -5.23 18.02
C LYS A 162 -12.61 -5.48 17.09
N ASP A 163 -12.91 -5.83 15.84
CA ASP A 163 -11.92 -5.77 14.78
C ASP A 163 -11.67 -4.30 14.41
N GLY A 164 -10.44 -3.98 14.02
CA GLY A 164 -10.10 -2.61 13.65
C GLY A 164 -10.69 -2.20 12.31
N SER A 165 -11.12 -3.16 11.48
CA SER A 165 -11.51 -2.99 10.07
C SER A 165 -12.47 -1.82 9.87
N THR A 166 -13.55 -1.76 10.66
CA THR A 166 -14.55 -0.69 10.58
C THR A 166 -13.94 0.70 10.79
N ALA A 167 -12.98 0.84 11.71
CA ALA A 167 -12.30 2.11 11.94
C ALA A 167 -11.32 2.47 10.82
N CYS A 168 -10.60 1.50 10.23
CA CYS A 168 -9.83 1.71 9.01
C CYS A 168 -10.71 2.20 7.87
N HIS A 169 -11.83 1.50 7.63
CA HIS A 169 -12.79 1.85 6.60
C HIS A 169 -13.35 3.25 6.81
N ALA A 170 -13.69 3.63 8.05
CA ALA A 170 -14.11 4.99 8.37
C ALA A 170 -13.02 6.04 8.04
N VAL A 171 -11.73 5.76 8.29
CA VAL A 171 -10.63 6.66 7.90
C VAL A 171 -10.52 6.75 6.37
N VAL A 172 -10.59 5.62 5.65
CA VAL A 172 -10.52 5.59 4.18
C VAL A 172 -11.68 6.39 3.56
N THR A 173 -12.91 6.24 4.08
CA THR A 173 -14.06 7.01 3.58
C THR A 173 -13.91 8.52 3.84
N GLN A 174 -13.35 8.93 4.99
CA GLN A 174 -13.03 10.33 5.26
C GLN A 174 -12.02 10.87 4.23
N LEU A 175 -10.94 10.13 3.94
CA LEU A 175 -9.96 10.52 2.92
C LEU A 175 -10.61 10.64 1.54
N ALA A 176 -11.48 9.68 1.17
CA ALA A 176 -12.21 9.72 -0.10
C ALA A 176 -13.18 10.91 -0.18
N LYS A 177 -13.80 11.28 0.95
CA LYS A 177 -14.66 12.46 1.06
C LYS A 177 -13.89 13.77 0.91
N GLN A 178 -12.70 13.87 1.50
CA GLN A 178 -11.83 15.04 1.32
C GLN A 178 -11.38 15.22 -0.13
N ARG A 179 -11.25 14.12 -0.89
CA ARG A 179 -10.94 14.17 -2.34
C ARG A 179 -12.16 14.47 -3.22
N SER A 180 -13.38 14.20 -2.76
CA SER A 180 -14.60 14.47 -3.52
C SER A 180 -15.82 14.59 -2.63
N ASN A 181 -16.55 15.69 -2.83
CA ASN A 181 -17.85 15.90 -2.19
C ASN A 181 -18.92 14.88 -2.62
N GLN A 182 -18.68 14.11 -3.69
CA GLN A 182 -19.61 13.08 -4.19
C GLN A 182 -19.35 11.68 -3.59
N SER A 183 -18.31 11.50 -2.77
CA SER A 183 -18.04 10.26 -2.05
C SER A 183 -18.99 10.12 -0.85
N ASN A 184 -20.27 9.88 -1.12
CA ASN A 184 -21.34 9.94 -0.11
C ASN A 184 -21.78 8.58 0.43
N TYR A 185 -21.22 7.48 -0.08
CA TYR A 185 -21.70 6.12 0.24
C TYR A 185 -21.78 5.85 1.76
N PHE A 186 -20.75 6.28 2.50
CA PHE A 186 -20.75 6.22 3.96
C PHE A 186 -21.35 7.48 4.60
N THR A 187 -20.91 8.66 4.15
CA THR A 187 -21.19 9.91 4.87
C THR A 187 -22.67 10.27 4.90
N ALA A 188 -23.44 9.96 3.85
CA ALA A 188 -24.86 10.27 3.82
C ALA A 188 -25.72 9.36 4.74
N PRO A 189 -25.64 8.01 4.65
CA PRO A 189 -26.30 7.13 5.61
C PRO A 189 -25.87 7.38 7.06
N PHE A 190 -24.58 7.62 7.29
CA PHE A 190 -24.07 7.93 8.63
C PHE A 190 -24.67 9.23 9.18
N THR A 191 -24.78 10.27 8.35
CA THR A 191 -25.40 11.55 8.76
C THR A 191 -26.89 11.38 9.06
N LEU A 192 -27.62 10.59 8.26
CA LEU A 192 -29.03 10.27 8.52
C LEU A 192 -29.18 9.57 9.87
N SER A 193 -28.36 8.55 10.14
CA SER A 193 -28.39 7.80 11.41
C SER A 193 -28.17 8.70 12.62
N LEU A 194 -27.21 9.62 12.54
CA LEU A 194 -26.98 10.62 13.58
C LEU A 194 -28.18 11.54 13.79
N TRP A 195 -28.75 12.06 12.69
CA TRP A 195 -29.91 12.93 12.76
C TRP A 195 -31.12 12.23 13.37
N THR A 196 -31.42 11.00 12.96
CA THR A 196 -32.51 10.19 13.53
C THR A 196 -32.29 9.84 15.00
N SER A 197 -31.02 9.80 15.43
CA SER A 197 -30.65 9.59 16.84
C SER A 197 -30.68 10.87 17.68
N GLY A 198 -31.13 12.00 17.11
CA GLY A 198 -31.24 13.29 17.80
C GLY A 198 -29.92 14.07 17.91
N ALA A 199 -28.92 13.76 17.08
CA ALA A 199 -27.69 14.54 17.05
C ALA A 199 -27.97 16.01 16.69
N SER A 200 -27.36 16.94 17.43
CA SER A 200 -27.53 18.36 17.17
C SER A 200 -26.96 18.77 15.81
N ARG A 201 -27.49 19.84 15.21
CA ARG A 201 -26.94 20.44 13.99
C ARG A 201 -25.46 20.77 14.15
N GLN A 202 -25.06 21.29 15.31
CA GLN A 202 -23.68 21.65 15.62
C GLN A 202 -22.77 20.43 15.58
N THR A 203 -23.22 19.29 16.10
CA THR A 203 -22.50 18.02 16.03
C THR A 203 -22.32 17.56 14.60
N ILE A 204 -23.38 17.59 13.78
CA ILE A 204 -23.32 17.17 12.38
C ILE A 204 -22.37 18.07 11.58
N GLU A 205 -22.41 19.39 11.76
CA GLU A 205 -21.50 20.33 11.10
C GLU A 205 -20.04 20.15 11.55
N ALA A 206 -19.80 19.83 12.82
CA ALA A 206 -18.46 19.51 13.30
C ALA A 206 -17.92 18.23 12.62
N LEU A 207 -18.73 17.18 12.54
CA LEU A 207 -18.36 15.92 11.88
C LEU A 207 -18.24 16.05 10.36
N HIS A 208 -19.01 16.95 9.74
CA HIS A 208 -18.89 17.26 8.33
C HIS A 208 -17.50 17.83 7.99
N ARG A 209 -16.95 18.71 8.84
CA ARG A 209 -15.58 19.23 8.66
C ARG A 209 -14.51 18.15 8.74
N CYS A 210 -14.76 17.07 9.48
CA CYS A 210 -13.89 15.90 9.52
C CYS A 210 -14.08 14.95 8.33
N GLY A 211 -15.07 15.18 7.47
CA GLY A 211 -15.39 14.29 6.35
C GLY A 211 -16.20 13.05 6.76
N LEU A 212 -16.73 13.01 7.98
CA LEU A 212 -17.58 11.91 8.47
C LEU A 212 -19.04 12.08 8.06
N CYS A 213 -19.49 13.32 7.91
CA CYS A 213 -20.87 13.66 7.56
C CYS A 213 -20.97 14.45 6.26
N ILE A 214 -22.15 14.43 5.65
CA ILE A 214 -22.57 15.47 4.70
C ILE A 214 -22.99 16.73 5.47
N SER A 215 -23.02 17.88 4.78
CA SER A 215 -23.45 19.14 5.40
C SER A 215 -24.93 19.09 5.80
N PHE A 216 -25.33 19.88 6.80
CA PHE A 216 -26.74 19.90 7.24
C PHE A 216 -27.73 20.28 6.13
N PRO A 217 -27.44 21.23 5.22
CA PRO A 217 -28.31 21.48 4.06
C PRO A 217 -28.46 20.25 3.14
N SER A 218 -27.37 19.51 2.91
CA SER A 218 -27.40 18.29 2.11
C SER A 218 -28.25 17.20 2.76
N LEU A 219 -28.21 17.09 4.09
CA LEU A 219 -29.08 16.22 4.87
C LEU A 219 -30.56 16.58 4.69
N LEU A 220 -30.93 17.87 4.77
CA LEU A 220 -32.32 18.28 4.56
C LEU A 220 -32.82 17.96 3.15
N ASN A 221 -31.97 18.16 2.14
CA ASN A 221 -32.27 17.78 0.76
C ASN A 221 -32.48 16.26 0.64
N LEU A 222 -31.62 15.46 1.26
CA LEU A 222 -31.74 14.02 1.30
C LEU A 222 -33.04 13.56 1.97
N ILE A 223 -33.43 14.14 3.10
CA ILE A 223 -34.70 13.84 3.78
C ILE A 223 -35.89 14.16 2.87
N ASN A 224 -35.89 15.32 2.21
CA ASN A 224 -36.95 15.70 1.28
C ASN A 224 -37.06 14.72 0.10
N ASN A 225 -35.93 14.26 -0.44
CA ASN A 225 -35.90 13.27 -1.51
C ASN A 225 -36.44 11.91 -1.04
N LEU A 226 -36.04 11.45 0.14
CA LEU A 226 -36.57 10.22 0.74
C LEU A 226 -38.08 10.30 0.96
N ALA A 227 -38.59 11.43 1.46
CA ALA A 227 -40.02 11.64 1.67
C ALA A 227 -40.80 11.54 0.35
N LYS A 228 -40.30 12.13 -0.75
CA LYS A 228 -40.90 12.00 -2.08
C LYS A 228 -40.95 10.55 -2.54
N HIS A 229 -39.85 9.81 -2.42
CA HIS A 229 -39.81 8.39 -2.78
C HIS A 229 -40.76 7.53 -1.97
N CYS A 230 -41.00 7.85 -0.69
CA CYS A 230 -41.98 7.15 0.12
C CYS A 230 -43.42 7.42 -0.36
N LEU A 231 -43.73 8.65 -0.78
CA LEU A 231 -45.06 9.00 -1.29
C LEU A 231 -45.36 8.37 -2.66
N GLU A 232 -44.36 8.22 -3.52
CA GLU A 232 -44.49 7.58 -4.83
C GLU A 232 -44.71 6.05 -4.76
N ARG A 233 -44.50 5.44 -3.59
CA ARG A 233 -44.66 3.99 -3.36
C ARG A 233 -46.03 3.60 -2.81
N VAL A 234 -46.84 4.57 -2.39
CA VAL A 234 -48.21 4.38 -1.87
C VAL A 234 -49.20 4.44 -3.03
#